data_AF-A0A2D9DNZ7-F1
#
_entry.id   AF-A0A2D9DNZ7-F1
#
_cell.length_a   1.000
_cell.length_b   1.000
_cell.length_c   1.000
_cell.angle_alpha   90.00
_cell.angle_beta   90.00
_cell.angle_gamma   90.00
#
_symmetry.space_group_name_H-M   'P 1'
#
loop_
_entity.id
_entity.type
_entity.pdbx_description
1 polymer ?
#
loop_
_entity_poly.entity_id
_entity_poly.type
_entity_poly.pdbx_seq_one_letter_code
_entity_poly.pdbx_strand_id
1 'polypeptide(L)' 'MTLPEWLTSELDGLPRILSTNEERMALVNQLADRNWRAGNGGPFAAIVVDESTG' A
#
# COMPACT_ATOMS: atom_id res chain seq x y z
N MET A 1 4.91 -8.36 16.71
CA MET A 1 4.04 -8.21 15.52
C MET A 1 4.96 -7.95 14.35
N THR A 2 4.90 -8.78 13.30
CA THR A 2 5.76 -8.66 12.11
C THR A 2 4.90 -8.32 10.91
N LEU A 3 5.48 -7.63 9.93
CA LEU A 3 4.81 -7.39 8.65
C LEU A 3 4.66 -8.72 7.89
N PRO A 4 3.60 -8.87 7.06
CA PRO A 4 3.50 -9.99 6.13
C PRO A 4 4.68 -10.02 5.16
N GLU A 5 5.18 -11.21 4.84
CA GLU A 5 6.32 -11.39 3.92
C GLU A 5 6.08 -10.73 2.56
N TRP A 6 4.86 -10.88 2.02
CA TRP A 6 4.49 -10.30 0.73
C TRP A 6 4.67 -8.78 0.71
N LEU A 7 4.35 -8.11 1.81
CA LEU A 7 4.47 -6.66 1.89
C LEU A 7 5.95 -6.30 1.85
N THR A 8 6.78 -6.97 2.66
CA THR A 8 8.23 -6.71 2.69
C THR A 8 8.93 -7.02 1.35
N SER A 9 8.50 -8.05 0.61
CA SER A 9 9.08 -8.38 -0.69
C SER A 9 8.67 -7.43 -1.82
N GLU A 10 7.49 -6.82 -1.71
CA GLU A 10 6.93 -5.96 -2.76
C GLU A 10 7.23 -4.46 -2.52
N LEU A 11 7.69 -4.07 -1.32
CA LEU A 11 7.95 -2.67 -0.93
C LEU A 11 8.84 -1.89 -1.91
N ASP A 12 9.94 -2.48 -2.37
CA ASP A 12 10.88 -1.80 -3.27
C ASP A 12 10.31 -1.56 -4.67
N GLY A 13 9.25 -2.29 -5.03
CA GLY A 13 8.52 -2.13 -6.29
C GLY A 13 7.40 -1.08 -6.26
N LEU A 14 7.10 -0.52 -5.08
CA LEU A 14 6.05 0.49 -4.96
C LEU A 14 6.50 1.84 -5.53
N PRO A 15 5.57 2.63 -6.09
CA PRO A 15 5.88 3.99 -6.54
C PRO A 15 6.39 4.83 -5.36
N ARG A 16 7.47 5.59 -5.60
CA ARG A 16 8.08 6.48 -4.60
C ARG A 16 7.48 7.89 -4.58
N ILE A 17 6.67 8.24 -5.57
CA ILE A 17 6.05 9.56 -5.75
C ILE A 17 4.60 9.30 -6.16
N LEU A 18 3.66 9.89 -5.44
CA LEU A 18 2.22 9.80 -5.71
C LEU A 18 1.65 11.23 -5.78
N SER A 19 1.77 11.84 -6.96
CA SER A 19 1.53 13.27 -7.18
C SER A 19 0.06 13.67 -6.98
N THR A 20 -0.86 12.72 -7.15
CA THR A 20 -2.31 12.96 -7.08
C THR A 20 -2.98 12.14 -5.98
N ASN A 21 -4.12 12.63 -5.49
CA ASN A 21 -4.93 11.89 -4.52
C ASN A 21 -5.48 10.59 -5.12
N GLU A 22 -5.77 10.59 -6.42
CA GLU A 22 -6.21 9.42 -7.16
C GLU A 22 -5.13 8.33 -7.18
N GLU A 23 -3.87 8.68 -7.42
CA GLU A 23 -2.74 7.74 -7.34
C GLU A 23 -2.57 7.18 -5.92
N ARG A 24 -2.66 8.04 -4.89
CA ARG A 24 -2.58 7.63 -3.48
C ARG A 24 -3.69 6.64 -3.13
N MET A 25 -4.93 6.96 -3.49
CA MET A 25 -6.08 6.10 -3.23
C MET A 25 -6.05 4.81 -4.05
N ALA A 26 -5.56 4.86 -5.30
CA ALA A 26 -5.37 3.66 -6.12
C ALA A 26 -4.40 2.68 -5.44
N LEU A 27 -3.27 3.17 -4.93
CA LEU A 27 -2.32 2.33 -4.20
C LEU A 27 -2.93 1.76 -2.92
N VAL A 28 -3.63 2.56 -2.12
CA VAL A 28 -4.33 2.08 -0.91
C VAL A 28 -5.30 0.95 -1.24
N ASN A 29 -6.12 1.12 -2.28
CA ASN A 29 -7.10 0.10 -2.68
C ASN A 29 -6.44 -1.18 -3.19
N GLN A 30 -5.33 -1.07 -3.93
CA GLN A 30 -4.55 -2.23 -4.37
C GLN A 30 -3.95 -3.01 -3.19
N LEU A 31 -3.37 -2.30 -2.21
CA LEU A 31 -2.84 -2.92 -1.00
C LEU A 31 -3.94 -3.58 -0.17
N ALA A 32 -5.12 -2.97 -0.08
CA ALA A 32 -6.27 -3.54 0.61
C ALA A 32 -6.77 -4.84 -0.05
N ASP A 33 -6.91 -4.86 -1.39
CA ASP A 33 -7.26 -6.09 -2.15
C ASP A 33 -6.20 -7.18 -1.96
N ARG A 34 -4.92 -6.81 -2.05
CA ARG A 34 -3.79 -7.74 -1.85
C ARG A 34 -3.77 -8.32 -0.44
N ASN A 35 -4.02 -7.51 0.58
CA ASN A 35 -4.08 -7.92 1.98
C ASN A 35 -5.23 -8.92 2.23
N TRP A 36 -6.40 -8.65 1.65
CA TRP A 36 -7.55 -9.57 1.72
C TRP A 36 -7.24 -10.91 1.04
N ARG A 37 -6.68 -10.88 -0.18
CA ARG A 37 -6.29 -12.10 -0.92
C ARG A 37 -5.20 -12.90 -0.24
N ALA A 38 -4.32 -12.26 0.51
CA ALA A 38 -3.28 -12.93 1.29
C ALA A 38 -3.85 -13.73 2.48
N GLY A 39 -5.13 -13.53 2.85
CA GLY A 39 -5.80 -14.27 3.92
C GLY A 39 -5.39 -13.88 5.34
N ASN A 40 -4.53 -12.87 5.49
CA ASN A 40 -3.87 -12.53 6.75
C ASN A 40 -4.48 -11.29 7.44
N GLY A 41 -5.50 -10.68 6.84
CA GLY A 41 -6.15 -9.47 7.36
C GLY A 41 -7.43 -9.08 6.61
N GLY A 42 -8.10 -8.04 7.09
CA GLY A 42 -9.28 -7.47 6.43
C GLY A 42 -8.95 -6.68 5.16
N PRO A 43 -9.96 -6.30 4.35
CA PRO A 43 -9.81 -5.56 3.10
C PRO A 43 -9.54 -4.07 3.36
N PHE A 44 -8.47 -3.78 4.10
CA PHE A 44 -8.10 -2.44 4.52
C PHE A 44 -6.60 -2.25 4.39
N ALA A 45 -6.20 -1.04 4.00
CA ALA A 45 -4.83 -0.57 4.00
C ALA A 45 -4.82 0.95 4.23
N ALA A 46 -3.67 1.47 4.58
CA ALA A 46 -3.40 2.90 4.64
C ALA A 46 -1.94 3.14 4.22
N ILE A 47 -1.69 4.30 3.61
CA ILE A 47 -0.34 4.76 3.31
C ILE A 47 -0.10 6.10 4.00
N VAL A 48 1.16 6.37 4.31
CA VAL A 48 1.62 7.69 4.73
C VAL A 48 2.48 8.23 3.61
N VAL A 49 2.22 9.48 3.25
CA VAL A 49 2.84 10.17 2.14
C VAL A 49 3.46 11.46 2.62
N ASP A 50 4.54 11.90 1.99
CA ASP A 50 5.04 13.25 2.20
C ASP A 50 4.07 14.25 1.55
N GLU A 51 3.86 15.41 2.15
CA GLU A 51 2.89 16.38 1.62
C GLU A 51 3.33 16.95 0.27
N SER A 52 4.64 17.15 0.08
CA SER A 52 5.22 17.81 -1.08
C SER A 52 5.44 16.88 -2.28
N THR A 53 5.80 15.62 -2.03
CA THR A 53 6.01 14.63 -3.10
C THR A 53 4.83 13.68 -3.27
N GLY A 54 3.94 13.64 -2.28
CA GLY A 54 3.04 12.52 -2.12
C GLY A 54 3.76 11.22 -1.81
#